data_AF-A0A956IFK9-F1
#
_entry.id   AF-A0A956IFK9-F1
#
_cell.length_a   1.000
_cell.length_b   1.000
_cell.length_c   1.000
_cell.angle_alpha   90.00
_cell.angle_beta   90.00
_cell.angle_gamma   90.00
#
_symmetry.space_group_name_H-M   'P 1'
#
loop_
_entity.id
_entity.type
_entity.pdbx_description
1 polymer ?
#
loop_
_entity_poly.entity_id
_entity_poly.type
_entity_poly.pdbx_seq_one_letter_code
_entity_poly.pdbx_strand_id
1 'polypeptide(L)'
;MRSFFGTATTILAILVLAACPSGVEGPTGGGGAGGEATPELTFGASDCGSCVADVCQSHVAACESDPECAVYLECLRACPLAEGGDADPACEAACPLPNAASGKGAVTALTSCRTTGEGALSCEPCGRTPAAHPLLSQTCPPPTATEPCARCEEERCCETRCNADCQAYASCMQTCGGMIDCEDGCAAANPAGVQELSRWLGCQVPLCGDVCASLVPGPCLECGLEHCANQFADCFAQPECFLRFRCGSLCGDDACFLACDDKYPESEALFSAFLVCVGQHCLGGPCSGKF
;
A
#
# COMPACT_ATOMS: atom_id res chain seq x y z
N MET A 1 47.38 6.83 -27.45
CA MET A 1 46.93 6.13 -26.24
C MET A 1 45.65 6.81 -25.79
N ARG A 2 44.50 6.14 -25.99
CA ARG A 2 43.15 6.63 -25.67
C ARG A 2 42.79 6.09 -24.28
N SER A 3 42.50 6.98 -23.33
CA SER A 3 41.93 6.60 -22.03
C SER A 3 40.42 6.85 -22.06
N PHE A 4 39.68 5.79 -21.74
CA PHE A 4 38.22 5.76 -21.64
C PHE A 4 37.74 6.58 -20.44
N PHE A 5 36.78 7.48 -20.69
CA PHE A 5 35.92 8.05 -19.64
C PHE A 5 34.83 7.02 -19.33
N GLY A 6 34.90 6.42 -18.14
CA GLY A 6 33.81 5.63 -17.57
C GLY A 6 32.86 6.57 -16.84
N THR A 7 31.62 6.68 -17.32
CA THR A 7 30.50 7.31 -16.62
C THR A 7 30.14 6.47 -15.40
N ALA A 8 30.36 7.01 -14.20
CA ALA A 8 29.86 6.43 -12.96
C ALA A 8 28.37 6.75 -12.84
N THR A 9 27.53 5.78 -13.22
CA THR A 9 26.10 5.78 -12.92
C THR A 9 25.96 5.39 -11.44
N THR A 10 25.60 6.34 -10.58
CA THR A 10 25.29 6.07 -9.17
C THR A 10 23.95 5.32 -9.12
N ILE A 11 24.03 3.99 -9.08
CA ILE A 11 22.89 3.11 -8.85
C ILE A 11 22.52 3.23 -7.37
N LEU A 12 21.32 3.78 -7.15
CA LEU A 12 20.54 3.80 -5.92
C LEU A 12 20.66 2.45 -5.19
N ALA A 13 21.35 2.41 -4.03
CA ALA A 13 21.47 1.21 -3.21
C ALA A 13 20.17 0.98 -2.41
N ILE A 14 19.23 0.36 -3.12
CA ILE A 14 18.32 -0.72 -2.73
C ILE A 14 18.37 -1.13 -1.25
N LEU A 15 17.24 -0.97 -0.56
CA LEU A 15 16.81 -1.81 0.56
C LEU A 15 16.75 -3.28 0.10
N VAL A 16 17.86 -4.01 0.21
CA VAL A 16 17.89 -5.48 0.18
C VAL A 16 18.38 -5.94 1.53
N LEU A 17 17.56 -6.70 2.26
CA LEU A 17 17.97 -7.86 3.06
C LEU A 17 16.71 -8.60 3.55
N ALA A 18 16.12 -9.41 2.68
CA ALA A 18 15.28 -10.52 3.10
C ALA A 18 16.08 -11.82 2.89
N ALA A 19 16.75 -12.28 3.95
CA ALA A 19 17.32 -13.62 4.02
C ALA A 19 16.25 -14.55 4.61
N CYS A 20 15.72 -15.49 3.82
CA CYS A 20 14.87 -16.58 4.32
C CYS A 20 15.58 -17.92 4.08
N PRO A 21 15.78 -18.77 5.10
CA PRO A 21 16.14 -20.17 4.89
C PRO A 21 14.93 -20.97 4.42
N SER A 22 15.18 -21.83 3.44
CA SER A 22 14.20 -22.72 2.82
C SER A 22 13.80 -23.87 3.75
N GLY A 23 12.50 -24.21 3.73
CA GLY A 23 12.06 -25.60 3.82
C GLY A 23 11.03 -25.88 4.89
N VAL A 24 9.78 -26.09 4.48
CA VAL A 24 8.93 -27.14 5.04
C VAL A 24 7.96 -27.65 3.98
N GLU A 25 8.09 -28.94 3.65
CA GLU A 25 7.11 -29.70 2.88
C GLU A 25 6.02 -30.26 3.82
N GLY A 26 4.75 -30.10 3.42
CA GLY A 26 3.63 -30.96 3.81
C GLY A 26 2.46 -30.25 4.53
N PRO A 27 1.29 -30.89 4.71
CA PRO A 27 0.82 -32.17 4.16
C PRO A 27 -0.43 -32.05 3.26
N THR A 28 -0.62 -33.06 2.41
CA THR A 28 -1.84 -33.29 1.62
C THR A 28 -2.92 -33.94 2.49
N GLY A 29 -4.05 -33.28 2.70
CA GLY A 29 -5.24 -33.85 3.31
C GLY A 29 -6.46 -33.06 2.86
N GLY A 30 -7.66 -33.60 2.67
CA GLY A 30 -8.22 -34.93 2.83
C GLY A 30 -9.71 -34.77 2.50
N GLY A 31 -10.26 -35.65 1.67
CA GLY A 31 -11.59 -35.48 1.06
C GLY A 31 -12.74 -35.43 2.07
N GLY A 32 -13.56 -34.37 1.98
CA GLY A 32 -14.89 -34.26 2.57
C GLY A 32 -15.94 -34.24 1.46
N ALA A 33 -16.74 -35.30 1.39
CA ALA A 33 -17.84 -35.43 0.44
C ALA A 33 -19.16 -34.92 1.05
N GLY A 34 -19.91 -34.11 0.29
CA GLY A 34 -21.38 -34.07 0.40
C GLY A 34 -22.04 -32.84 1.00
N GLY A 35 -21.41 -31.66 1.00
CA GLY A 35 -22.14 -30.40 1.23
C GLY A 35 -22.82 -29.95 -0.07
N GLU A 36 -24.13 -29.71 -0.06
CA GLU A 36 -24.79 -28.94 -1.12
C GLU A 36 -23.99 -27.66 -1.32
N ALA A 37 -23.40 -27.50 -2.51
CA ALA A 37 -22.64 -26.32 -2.85
C ALA A 37 -23.59 -25.12 -2.78
N THR A 38 -23.51 -24.37 -1.67
CA THR A 38 -24.06 -23.02 -1.63
C THR A 38 -23.48 -22.29 -2.83
N PRO A 39 -24.32 -21.66 -3.68
CA PRO A 39 -23.84 -20.91 -4.82
C PRO A 39 -22.77 -19.94 -4.35
N GLU A 40 -21.59 -20.00 -4.95
CA GLU A 40 -20.48 -19.11 -4.63
C GLU A 40 -20.92 -17.68 -4.93
N LEU A 41 -20.86 -16.81 -3.92
CA LEU A 41 -21.27 -15.41 -4.07
C LEU A 41 -20.28 -14.72 -5.00
N THR A 42 -20.78 -14.10 -6.07
CA THR A 42 -19.95 -13.34 -7.01
C THR A 42 -19.89 -11.88 -6.62
N PHE A 43 -18.84 -11.18 -7.07
CA PHE A 43 -18.67 -9.74 -6.84
C PHE A 43 -19.90 -8.94 -7.26
N GLY A 44 -20.43 -9.17 -8.46
CA GLY A 44 -21.60 -8.45 -8.99
C GLY A 44 -22.91 -8.72 -8.25
N ALA A 45 -22.99 -9.81 -7.48
CA ALA A 45 -24.16 -10.16 -6.67
C ALA A 45 -23.99 -9.79 -5.18
N SER A 46 -22.83 -9.25 -4.79
CA SER A 46 -22.51 -8.87 -3.43
C SER A 46 -22.96 -7.44 -3.09
N ASP A 47 -23.03 -7.14 -1.80
CA ASP A 47 -23.27 -5.78 -1.31
C ASP A 47 -22.13 -4.83 -1.72
N CYS A 48 -20.87 -5.31 -1.76
CA CYS A 48 -19.73 -4.54 -2.25
C CYS A 48 -19.90 -4.16 -3.72
N GLY A 49 -20.18 -5.13 -4.59
CA GLY A 49 -20.37 -4.87 -6.02
C GLY A 49 -21.53 -3.92 -6.30
N SER A 50 -22.60 -4.01 -5.51
CA SER A 50 -23.74 -3.09 -5.59
C SER A 50 -23.34 -1.66 -5.20
N CYS A 51 -22.64 -1.48 -4.07
CA CYS A 51 -22.17 -0.17 -3.65
C CYS A 51 -21.16 0.43 -4.65
N VAL A 52 -20.22 -0.36 -5.16
CA VAL A 52 -19.25 0.10 -6.17
C VAL A 52 -19.96 0.52 -7.45
N ALA A 53 -21.00 -0.20 -7.89
CA ALA A 53 -21.77 0.20 -9.06
C ALA A 53 -22.47 1.56 -8.89
N ASP A 54 -22.95 1.86 -7.68
CA ASP A 54 -23.60 3.13 -7.35
C ASP A 54 -22.59 4.27 -7.19
N VAL A 55 -21.53 4.07 -6.41
CA VAL A 55 -20.52 5.11 -6.11
C VAL A 55 -19.65 5.39 -7.33
N CYS A 56 -19.23 4.36 -8.05
CA CYS A 56 -18.40 4.49 -9.26
C CYS A 56 -19.23 4.59 -10.55
N GLN A 57 -20.49 5.04 -10.48
CA GLN A 57 -21.45 5.03 -11.60
C GLN A 57 -20.87 5.62 -12.89
N SER A 58 -20.14 6.74 -12.82
CA SER A 58 -19.56 7.39 -14.00
C SER A 58 -18.49 6.52 -14.68
N HIS A 59 -17.67 5.82 -13.90
CA HIS A 59 -16.64 4.91 -14.40
C HIS A 59 -17.25 3.62 -14.96
N VAL A 60 -18.28 3.09 -14.29
CA VAL A 60 -19.06 1.93 -14.77
C VAL A 60 -19.70 2.26 -16.11
N ALA A 61 -20.40 3.40 -16.22
CA ALA A 61 -21.03 3.82 -17.47
C ALA A 61 -20.02 4.05 -18.61
N ALA A 62 -18.85 4.61 -18.31
CA ALA A 62 -17.77 4.78 -19.29
C ALA A 62 -17.24 3.42 -19.78
N CYS A 63 -17.09 2.43 -18.89
CA CYS A 63 -16.68 1.08 -19.23
C CYS A 63 -17.75 0.33 -20.04
N GLU A 64 -19.03 0.43 -19.66
CA GLU A 64 -20.14 -0.18 -20.40
C GLU A 64 -20.32 0.41 -21.81
N SER A 65 -19.88 1.65 -22.03
CA SER A 65 -19.91 2.31 -23.35
C SER A 65 -18.80 1.85 -24.30
N ASP A 66 -17.74 1.22 -23.80
CA ASP A 66 -16.65 0.64 -24.61
C ASP A 66 -16.85 -0.88 -24.71
N PRO A 67 -17.01 -1.48 -25.91
CA PRO A 67 -17.33 -2.90 -26.04
C PRO A 67 -16.32 -3.86 -25.41
N GLU A 68 -15.02 -3.53 -25.44
CA GLU A 68 -14.00 -4.40 -24.84
C GLU A 68 -14.01 -4.25 -23.30
N CYS A 69 -14.23 -3.04 -22.78
CA CYS A 69 -14.35 -2.81 -21.33
C CYS A 69 -15.63 -3.44 -20.75
N ALA A 70 -16.74 -3.42 -21.49
CA ALA A 70 -17.98 -4.08 -21.08
C ALA A 70 -17.78 -5.60 -20.86
N VAL A 71 -16.97 -6.26 -21.70
CA VAL A 71 -16.62 -7.69 -21.53
C VAL A 71 -15.78 -7.90 -20.27
N TYR A 72 -14.81 -7.02 -20.00
CA TYR A 72 -14.05 -7.04 -18.75
C TYR A 72 -14.97 -6.90 -17.53
N LEU A 73 -15.89 -5.93 -17.55
CA LEU A 73 -16.81 -5.65 -16.44
C LEU A 73 -17.79 -6.81 -16.19
N GLU A 74 -18.30 -7.45 -17.24
CA GLU A 74 -19.13 -8.65 -17.10
C GLU A 74 -18.35 -9.80 -16.45
N CYS A 75 -17.10 -10.02 -16.87
CA CYS A 75 -16.21 -10.99 -16.25
C CYS A 75 -15.93 -10.66 -14.77
N LEU A 76 -15.61 -9.40 -14.45
CA LEU A 76 -15.38 -8.93 -13.09
C LEU A 76 -16.59 -9.17 -12.17
N ARG A 77 -17.80 -8.87 -12.65
CA ARG A 77 -19.06 -9.11 -11.91
C ARG A 77 -19.32 -10.61 -11.66
N ALA A 78 -18.81 -11.48 -12.52
CA ALA A 78 -18.93 -12.93 -12.38
C ALA A 78 -17.83 -13.55 -11.51
N CYS A 79 -16.78 -12.79 -11.16
CA CYS A 79 -15.71 -13.32 -10.31
C CYS A 79 -16.23 -13.65 -8.90
N PRO A 80 -15.74 -14.73 -8.28
CA PRO A 80 -15.98 -15.01 -6.87
C PRO A 80 -15.60 -13.85 -5.98
N LEU A 81 -16.27 -13.73 -4.82
CA LEU A 81 -15.88 -12.78 -3.80
C LEU A 81 -14.61 -13.26 -3.07
N ALA A 82 -13.60 -12.38 -2.98
CA ALA A 82 -12.46 -12.57 -2.10
C ALA A 82 -12.87 -12.40 -0.62
N GLU A 83 -12.02 -12.84 0.30
CA GLU A 83 -12.20 -12.63 1.75
C GLU A 83 -12.32 -11.14 2.11
N GLY A 84 -11.66 -10.27 1.34
CA GLY A 84 -11.78 -8.83 1.46
C GLY A 84 -13.09 -8.24 0.94
N GLY A 85 -14.06 -9.02 0.45
CA GLY A 85 -15.33 -8.49 -0.06
C GLY A 85 -15.27 -7.92 -1.48
N ASP A 86 -14.09 -7.83 -2.09
CA ASP A 86 -13.88 -7.45 -3.49
C ASP A 86 -13.89 -8.68 -4.41
N ALA A 87 -13.72 -8.50 -5.73
CA ALA A 87 -13.53 -9.61 -6.66
C ALA A 87 -12.23 -10.39 -6.37
N ASP A 88 -12.26 -11.72 -6.52
CA ASP A 88 -11.07 -12.58 -6.43
C ASP A 88 -9.96 -12.11 -7.39
N PRO A 89 -8.75 -11.78 -6.91
CA PRO A 89 -7.69 -11.21 -7.75
C PRO A 89 -7.23 -12.13 -8.88
N ALA A 90 -7.25 -13.45 -8.68
CA ALA A 90 -6.83 -14.41 -9.70
C ALA A 90 -7.89 -14.52 -10.82
N CYS A 91 -9.17 -14.48 -10.46
CA CYS A 91 -10.26 -14.38 -11.41
C CYS A 91 -10.22 -13.07 -12.20
N GLU A 92 -10.06 -11.94 -11.51
CA GLU A 92 -9.98 -10.63 -12.17
C GLU A 92 -8.81 -10.56 -13.15
N ALA A 93 -7.63 -11.07 -12.77
CA ALA A 93 -6.46 -11.12 -13.65
C ALA A 93 -6.68 -11.97 -14.91
N ALA A 94 -7.64 -12.91 -14.89
CA ALA A 94 -8.01 -13.71 -16.04
C ALA A 94 -9.06 -13.03 -16.95
N CYS A 95 -9.64 -11.90 -16.52
CA CYS A 95 -10.64 -11.20 -17.31
C CYS A 95 -10.05 -10.59 -18.59
N PRO A 96 -10.77 -10.63 -19.73
CA PRO A 96 -10.26 -10.10 -20.99
C PRO A 96 -10.00 -8.58 -20.90
N LEU A 97 -8.74 -8.17 -21.07
CA LEU A 97 -8.37 -6.75 -21.08
C LEU A 97 -8.58 -6.11 -22.46
N PRO A 98 -9.04 -4.84 -22.53
CA PRO A 98 -9.15 -4.11 -23.79
C PRO A 98 -7.82 -3.91 -24.50
N ASN A 99 -7.85 -3.93 -25.83
CA ASN A 99 -6.71 -3.60 -26.67
C ASN A 99 -6.67 -2.10 -26.99
N ALA A 100 -7.85 -1.49 -27.19
CA ALA A 100 -7.99 -0.08 -27.51
C ALA A 100 -7.60 0.81 -26.32
N ALA A 101 -7.02 1.98 -26.63
CA ALA A 101 -6.60 2.94 -25.60
C ALA A 101 -7.78 3.47 -24.77
N SER A 102 -8.96 3.65 -25.38
CA SER A 102 -10.19 4.05 -24.68
C SER A 102 -10.60 3.03 -23.64
N GLY A 103 -10.71 1.76 -24.03
CA GLY A 103 -11.08 0.66 -23.13
C GLY A 103 -10.06 0.48 -22.00
N LYS A 104 -8.75 0.57 -22.29
CA LYS A 104 -7.71 0.52 -21.25
C LYS A 104 -7.88 1.66 -20.24
N GLY A 105 -8.11 2.88 -20.70
CA GLY A 105 -8.36 4.03 -19.83
C GLY A 105 -9.60 3.84 -18.96
N ALA A 106 -10.67 3.26 -19.51
CA ALA A 106 -11.90 2.96 -18.77
C ALA A 106 -11.70 1.86 -17.72
N VAL A 107 -11.00 0.77 -18.04
CA VAL A 107 -10.64 -0.28 -17.06
C VAL A 107 -9.79 0.29 -15.93
N THR A 108 -8.76 1.10 -16.25
CA THR A 108 -7.93 1.76 -15.24
C THR A 108 -8.78 2.66 -14.35
N ALA A 109 -9.64 3.50 -14.91
CA ALA A 109 -10.47 4.42 -14.11
C ALA A 109 -11.47 3.67 -13.21
N LEU A 110 -12.11 2.61 -13.71
CA LEU A 110 -13.00 1.75 -12.93
C LEU A 110 -12.23 1.04 -11.80
N THR A 111 -11.08 0.46 -12.12
CA THR A 111 -10.22 -0.23 -11.14
C THR A 111 -9.79 0.75 -10.06
N SER A 112 -9.30 1.94 -10.43
CA SER A 112 -8.94 2.99 -9.48
C SER A 112 -10.11 3.37 -8.60
N CYS A 113 -11.31 3.60 -9.14
CA CYS A 113 -12.46 3.95 -8.31
C CYS A 113 -12.80 2.86 -7.27
N ARG A 114 -12.78 1.59 -7.69
CA ARG A 114 -13.07 0.43 -6.83
C ARG A 114 -11.99 0.18 -5.78
N THR A 115 -10.72 0.33 -6.14
CA THR A 115 -9.58 -0.13 -5.33
C THR A 115 -8.93 0.95 -4.49
N THR A 116 -8.87 2.19 -4.97
CA THR A 116 -8.19 3.31 -4.29
C THR A 116 -8.99 4.62 -4.28
N GLY A 117 -10.15 4.65 -4.95
CA GLY A 117 -11.01 5.82 -5.13
C GLY A 117 -12.26 5.81 -4.24
N GLU A 118 -13.29 6.49 -4.70
CA GLU A 118 -14.53 6.69 -3.92
C GLU A 118 -15.21 5.37 -3.55
N GLY A 119 -15.16 4.36 -4.43
CA GLY A 119 -15.71 3.03 -4.16
C GLY A 119 -14.99 2.34 -3.01
N ALA A 120 -13.65 2.36 -3.01
CA ALA A 120 -12.85 1.81 -1.91
C ALA A 120 -13.12 2.51 -0.57
N LEU A 121 -13.37 3.82 -0.60
CA LEU A 121 -13.55 4.65 0.58
C LEU A 121 -14.99 4.72 1.10
N SER A 122 -15.99 4.43 0.26
CA SER A 122 -17.40 4.61 0.65
C SER A 122 -18.14 3.29 0.82
N CYS A 123 -17.61 2.19 0.29
CA CYS A 123 -18.25 0.89 0.31
C CYS A 123 -17.74 0.00 1.44
N GLU A 124 -18.26 0.20 2.65
CA GLU A 124 -18.00 -0.64 3.83
C GLU A 124 -18.11 -2.16 3.56
N PRO A 125 -19.08 -2.67 2.75
CA PRO A 125 -19.17 -4.11 2.47
C PRO A 125 -17.99 -4.68 1.67
N CYS A 126 -17.16 -3.83 1.05
CA CYS A 126 -15.97 -4.23 0.34
C CYS A 126 -14.79 -4.54 1.27
N GLY A 127 -15.01 -4.74 2.58
CA GLY A 127 -14.01 -5.16 3.56
C GLY A 127 -12.81 -4.21 3.73
N ARG A 128 -12.77 -3.13 2.95
CA ARG A 128 -11.80 -2.05 3.05
C ARG A 128 -12.32 -1.07 4.08
N THR A 129 -11.51 -0.82 5.10
CA THR A 129 -11.80 0.27 6.02
C THR A 129 -11.57 1.57 5.25
N PRO A 130 -12.59 2.44 5.11
CA PRO A 130 -12.38 3.77 4.55
C PRO A 130 -11.18 4.43 5.20
N ALA A 131 -10.32 5.02 4.39
CA ALA A 131 -9.24 5.85 4.88
C ALA A 131 -9.84 7.13 5.49
N ALA A 132 -10.26 7.05 6.75
CA ALA A 132 -10.88 8.13 7.50
C ALA A 132 -9.84 8.98 8.25
N HIS A 133 -8.58 8.54 8.25
CA HIS A 133 -7.50 9.26 8.90
C HIS A 133 -7.29 10.63 8.23
N PRO A 134 -7.09 11.74 9.00
CA PRO A 134 -6.91 13.07 8.42
C PRO A 134 -5.76 13.19 7.41
N LEU A 135 -4.68 12.40 7.57
CA LEU A 135 -3.58 12.38 6.59
C LEU A 135 -3.99 11.74 5.26
N LEU A 136 -5.04 10.91 5.24
CA LEU A 136 -5.48 10.17 4.06
C LEU A 136 -6.71 10.79 3.38
N SER A 137 -7.37 11.74 4.06
CA SER A 137 -8.58 12.41 3.60
C SER A 137 -8.34 13.92 3.37
N GLN A 138 -7.18 14.26 2.79
CA GLN A 138 -6.80 15.66 2.54
C GLN A 138 -7.64 16.27 1.41
N THR A 139 -7.91 17.59 1.49
CA THR A 139 -8.64 18.28 0.43
C THR A 139 -7.67 19.05 -0.46
N CYS A 140 -7.38 18.47 -1.62
CA CYS A 140 -6.35 18.99 -2.50
C CYS A 140 -6.90 19.78 -3.70
N PRO A 141 -6.16 20.83 -4.14
CA PRO A 141 -6.47 21.50 -5.39
C PRO A 141 -6.21 20.57 -6.60
N PRO A 142 -6.76 20.89 -7.78
CA PRO A 142 -6.42 20.18 -9.00
C PRO A 142 -4.90 20.17 -9.23
N PRO A 143 -4.30 19.03 -9.60
CA PRO A 143 -2.87 18.94 -9.76
C PRO A 143 -2.40 19.69 -11.00
N THR A 144 -1.15 20.12 -10.94
CA THR A 144 -0.43 20.72 -12.07
C THR A 144 0.68 19.81 -12.59
N ALA A 145 1.14 18.87 -11.76
CA ALA A 145 2.14 17.90 -12.13
C ALA A 145 1.62 16.90 -13.18
N THR A 146 2.50 16.57 -14.13
CA THR A 146 2.26 15.55 -15.16
C THR A 146 2.96 14.24 -14.84
N GLU A 147 4.03 14.28 -14.05
CA GLU A 147 4.73 13.10 -13.56
C GLU A 147 3.81 12.34 -12.58
N PRO A 148 3.59 11.03 -12.75
CA PRO A 148 2.58 10.30 -11.99
C PRO A 148 2.70 10.38 -10.47
N CYS A 149 3.91 10.26 -9.91
CA CYS A 149 4.11 10.30 -8.47
C CYS A 149 3.84 11.70 -7.90
N ALA A 150 4.44 12.74 -8.49
CA ALA A 150 4.21 14.13 -8.13
C ALA A 150 2.74 14.54 -8.30
N ARG A 151 2.06 14.01 -9.31
CA ARG A 151 0.63 14.22 -9.53
C ARG A 151 -0.20 13.59 -8.43
N CYS A 152 0.08 12.35 -8.03
CA CYS A 152 -0.60 11.70 -6.92
C CYS A 152 -0.40 12.48 -5.62
N GLU A 153 0.81 12.93 -5.33
CA GLU A 153 1.08 13.79 -4.16
C GLU A 153 0.25 15.07 -4.18
N GLU A 154 0.13 15.74 -5.33
CA GLU A 154 -0.69 16.94 -5.47
C GLU A 154 -2.20 16.65 -5.34
N GLU A 155 -2.67 15.49 -5.80
CA GLU A 155 -4.07 15.09 -5.73
C GLU A 155 -4.49 14.56 -4.34
N ARG A 156 -3.55 13.98 -3.57
CA ARG A 156 -3.87 13.17 -2.38
C ARG A 156 -3.12 13.58 -1.10
N CYS A 157 -1.92 14.15 -1.22
CA CYS A 157 -1.01 14.42 -0.10
C CYS A 157 -0.50 15.88 -0.06
N CYS A 158 -1.30 16.82 -0.55
CA CYS A 158 -0.92 18.21 -0.74
C CYS A 158 -0.67 18.99 0.57
N GLU A 159 -1.37 18.65 1.65
CA GLU A 159 -1.25 19.30 2.98
C GLU A 159 -0.05 18.77 3.76
N THR A 160 0.48 17.60 3.38
CA THR A 160 1.62 16.94 4.03
C THR A 160 2.86 16.92 3.16
N ARG A 161 2.92 17.74 2.11
CA ARG A 161 4.05 17.74 1.17
C ARG A 161 5.35 18.15 1.88
N CYS A 162 6.43 17.43 1.58
CA CYS A 162 7.74 17.65 2.21
C CYS A 162 8.23 19.09 2.04
N ASN A 163 8.34 19.81 3.15
CA ASN A 163 8.86 21.19 3.23
C ASN A 163 10.38 21.22 3.45
N ALA A 164 10.96 22.39 3.74
CA ALA A 164 12.40 22.57 3.94
C ALA A 164 12.96 21.75 5.13
N ASP A 165 12.22 21.62 6.22
CA ASP A 165 12.65 20.84 7.40
C ASP A 165 12.65 19.34 7.06
N CYS A 166 11.61 18.87 6.37
CA CYS A 166 11.55 17.50 5.86
C CYS A 166 12.72 17.21 4.90
N GLN A 167 13.03 18.12 3.98
CA GLN A 167 14.17 17.97 3.05
C GLN A 167 15.52 17.95 3.78
N ALA A 168 15.69 18.77 4.82
CA ALA A 168 16.90 18.77 5.65
C ALA A 168 17.09 17.42 6.35
N TYR A 169 16.03 16.89 6.96
CA TYR A 169 16.08 15.55 7.57
C TYR A 169 16.34 14.47 6.53
N ALA A 170 15.60 14.44 5.42
CA ALA A 170 15.80 13.46 4.35
C ALA A 170 17.24 13.47 3.81
N SER A 171 17.82 14.65 3.61
CA SER A 171 19.23 14.80 3.17
C SER A 171 20.22 14.28 4.21
N CYS A 172 19.95 14.50 5.49
CA CYS A 172 20.74 13.94 6.59
C CYS A 172 20.71 12.41 6.55
N MET A 173 19.51 11.82 6.44
CA MET A 173 19.30 10.37 6.38
C MET A 173 19.98 9.73 5.17
N GLN A 174 19.96 10.39 4.01
CA GLN A 174 20.69 9.93 2.82
C GLN A 174 22.20 9.82 3.05
N THR A 175 22.76 10.71 3.86
CA THR A 175 24.19 10.69 4.21
C THR A 175 24.54 9.53 5.15
N CYS A 176 23.58 9.06 5.95
CA CYS A 176 23.80 7.97 6.91
C CYS A 176 23.86 6.58 6.30
N GLY A 177 23.30 6.36 5.10
CA GLY A 177 23.36 5.07 4.42
C GLY A 177 22.83 3.87 5.23
N GLY A 178 21.84 4.09 6.10
CA GLY A 178 21.22 3.04 6.92
C GLY A 178 21.91 2.74 8.26
N MET A 179 22.90 3.52 8.68
CA MET A 179 23.54 3.35 10.00
C MET A 179 22.67 3.93 11.12
N ILE A 180 22.10 3.07 11.98
CA ILE A 180 21.16 3.44 13.07
C ILE A 180 21.67 4.62 13.93
N ASP A 181 22.92 4.58 14.40
CA ASP A 181 23.46 5.66 15.25
C ASP A 181 23.54 7.02 14.52
N CYS A 182 23.79 7.00 13.21
CA CYS A 182 23.80 8.21 12.40
C CYS A 182 22.37 8.74 12.21
N GLU A 183 21.42 7.84 11.96
CA GLU A 183 20.01 8.17 11.80
C GLU A 183 19.43 8.81 13.07
N ASP A 184 19.81 8.32 14.24
CA ASP A 184 19.46 8.93 15.53
C ASP A 184 20.01 10.35 15.67
N GLY A 185 21.26 10.55 15.27
CA GLY A 185 21.88 11.88 15.21
C GLY A 185 21.12 12.82 14.28
N CYS A 186 20.70 12.32 13.11
CA CYS A 186 19.89 13.08 12.17
C CYS A 186 18.51 13.44 12.73
N ALA A 187 17.83 12.50 13.38
CA ALA A 187 16.52 12.71 13.98
C ALA A 187 16.59 13.74 15.12
N ALA A 188 17.61 13.62 15.99
CA ALA A 188 17.84 14.57 17.08
C ALA A 188 18.18 15.98 16.58
N ALA A 189 18.91 16.09 15.46
CA ALA A 189 19.25 17.37 14.85
C ALA A 189 18.10 18.03 14.07
N ASN A 190 17.11 17.24 13.61
CA ASN A 190 16.03 17.71 12.74
C ASN A 190 14.64 17.26 13.23
N PRO A 191 14.22 17.54 14.47
CA PRO A 191 12.98 16.99 15.03
C PRO A 191 11.72 17.41 14.24
N ALA A 192 11.67 18.66 13.75
CA ALA A 192 10.60 19.11 12.86
C ALA A 192 10.60 18.36 11.52
N GLY A 193 11.79 18.10 10.97
CA GLY A 193 11.94 17.34 9.74
C GLY A 193 11.52 15.88 9.87
N VAL A 194 11.73 15.25 11.04
CA VAL A 194 11.20 13.90 11.32
C VAL A 194 9.67 13.91 11.28
N GLN A 195 9.04 14.87 11.96
CA GLN A 195 7.57 14.98 12.00
C GLN A 195 6.96 15.22 10.62
N GLU A 196 7.57 16.11 9.83
CA GLU A 196 7.06 16.41 8.49
C GLU A 196 7.30 15.25 7.53
N LEU A 197 8.47 14.59 7.58
CA LEU A 197 8.72 13.40 6.76
C LEU A 197 7.81 12.24 7.15
N SER A 198 7.58 12.00 8.44
CA SER A 198 6.73 10.92 8.90
C SER A 198 5.28 11.11 8.42
N ARG A 199 4.74 12.33 8.56
CA ARG A 199 3.38 12.65 8.08
C ARG A 199 3.27 12.55 6.56
N TRP A 200 4.28 13.00 5.83
CA TRP A 200 4.35 12.86 4.37
C TRP A 200 4.32 11.40 3.96
N LEU A 201 5.17 10.55 4.54
CA LEU A 201 5.19 9.10 4.27
C LEU A 201 3.89 8.41 4.71
N GLY A 202 3.29 8.85 5.82
CA GLY A 202 2.00 8.36 6.30
C GLY A 202 0.84 8.59 5.31
N CYS A 203 0.97 9.57 4.42
CA CYS A 203 0.03 9.78 3.31
C CYS A 203 0.50 9.11 2.01
N GLN A 204 1.76 9.32 1.64
CA GLN A 204 2.31 8.93 0.34
C GLN A 204 2.38 7.41 0.19
N VAL A 205 2.76 6.69 1.24
CA VAL A 205 2.94 5.23 1.18
C VAL A 205 1.58 4.53 0.94
N PRO A 206 0.50 4.79 1.71
CA PRO A 206 -0.80 4.18 1.44
C PRO A 206 -1.47 4.64 0.14
N LEU A 207 -1.35 5.93 -0.24
CA LEU A 207 -2.16 6.49 -1.34
C LEU A 207 -1.45 6.57 -2.70
N CYS A 208 -0.12 6.60 -2.70
CA CYS A 208 0.69 6.82 -3.89
C CYS A 208 1.79 5.77 -4.07
N GLY A 209 1.87 4.76 -3.20
CA GLY A 209 2.98 3.80 -3.19
C GLY A 209 3.09 2.95 -4.47
N ASP A 210 1.97 2.68 -5.14
CA ASP A 210 1.89 1.95 -6.41
C ASP A 210 2.44 2.76 -7.60
N VAL A 211 2.25 4.08 -7.57
CA VAL A 211 2.72 5.00 -8.62
C VAL A 211 4.14 5.50 -8.34
N CYS A 212 4.47 5.70 -7.07
CA CYS A 212 5.78 6.12 -6.59
C CYS A 212 6.67 4.90 -6.37
N ALA A 213 7.29 4.40 -7.46
CA ALA A 213 8.04 3.14 -7.63
C ALA A 213 9.17 2.80 -6.61
N SER A 214 9.29 3.51 -5.49
CA SER A 214 10.38 3.42 -4.52
C SER A 214 9.94 3.16 -3.08
N LEU A 215 8.63 3.03 -2.81
CA LEU A 215 8.12 3.16 -1.43
C LEU A 215 7.51 1.90 -0.81
N VAL A 216 7.10 0.90 -1.59
CA VAL A 216 6.46 -0.31 -1.05
C VAL A 216 7.34 -1.53 -1.33
N PRO A 217 8.13 -2.01 -0.34
CA PRO A 217 9.15 -3.02 -0.59
C PRO A 217 8.66 -4.48 -0.52
N GLY A 218 7.35 -4.76 -0.46
CA GLY A 218 6.90 -6.15 -0.58
C GLY A 218 5.42 -6.41 -0.31
N PRO A 219 4.95 -7.63 -0.63
CA PRO A 219 3.53 -7.99 -0.67
C PRO A 219 2.87 -7.97 0.71
N CYS A 220 3.66 -8.12 1.78
CA CYS A 220 3.16 -8.02 3.13
C CYS A 220 2.83 -6.57 3.53
N LEU A 221 3.69 -5.61 3.16
CA LEU A 221 3.38 -4.20 3.38
C LEU A 221 2.25 -3.75 2.45
N GLU A 222 2.18 -4.23 1.21
CA GLU A 222 1.04 -3.97 0.31
C GLU A 222 -0.28 -4.38 0.96
N CYS A 223 -0.39 -5.60 1.47
CA CYS A 223 -1.58 -6.05 2.20
C CYS A 223 -1.86 -5.21 3.45
N GLY A 224 -0.82 -4.90 4.22
CA GLY A 224 -0.95 -4.05 5.40
C GLY A 224 -1.42 -2.64 5.07
N LEU A 225 -0.98 -2.05 3.96
CA LEU A 225 -1.46 -0.74 3.54
C LEU A 225 -2.89 -0.81 2.99
N GLU A 226 -3.26 -1.88 2.29
CA GLU A 226 -4.62 -2.06 1.79
C GLU A 226 -5.65 -2.18 2.91
N HIS A 227 -5.36 -2.95 3.96
CA HIS A 227 -6.32 -3.21 5.04
C HIS A 227 -6.12 -2.33 6.28
N CYS A 228 -4.91 -1.82 6.50
CA CYS A 228 -4.49 -1.16 7.74
C CYS A 228 -3.90 0.24 7.51
N ALA A 229 -4.27 0.91 6.41
CA ALA A 229 -3.83 2.27 6.10
C ALA A 229 -4.04 3.26 7.25
N ASN A 230 -5.17 3.17 7.97
CA ASN A 230 -5.46 4.08 9.08
C ASN A 230 -4.48 3.88 10.24
N GLN A 231 -4.22 2.64 10.67
CA GLN A 231 -3.26 2.34 11.74
C GLN A 231 -1.83 2.69 11.32
N PHE A 232 -1.50 2.48 10.04
CA PHE A 232 -0.23 2.93 9.48
C PHE A 232 -0.10 4.46 9.56
N ALA A 233 -1.14 5.19 9.13
CA ALA A 233 -1.16 6.65 9.17
C ALA A 233 -1.17 7.22 10.60
N ASP A 234 -1.88 6.58 11.54
CA ASP A 234 -1.86 6.92 12.97
C ASP A 234 -0.44 6.80 13.54
N CYS A 235 0.27 5.71 13.22
CA CYS A 235 1.67 5.52 13.59
C CYS A 235 2.55 6.61 12.95
N PHE A 236 2.44 6.83 11.64
CA PHE A 236 3.29 7.79 10.92
C PHE A 236 2.95 9.26 11.23
N ALA A 237 1.79 9.55 11.81
CA ALA A 237 1.48 10.85 12.38
C ALA A 237 2.35 11.18 13.63
N GLN A 238 2.91 10.16 14.28
CA GLN A 238 3.78 10.30 15.46
C GLN A 238 5.25 10.03 15.11
N PRO A 239 6.17 11.00 15.33
CA PRO A 239 7.58 10.84 15.01
C PRO A 239 8.22 9.59 15.63
N GLU A 240 7.88 9.27 16.89
CA GLU A 240 8.47 8.13 17.59
C GLU A 240 8.02 6.78 17.01
N CYS A 241 6.76 6.67 16.56
CA CYS A 241 6.29 5.43 15.93
C CYS A 241 6.89 5.25 14.54
N PHE A 242 7.08 6.33 13.78
CA PHE A 242 7.87 6.30 12.54
C PHE A 242 9.32 5.85 12.79
N LEU A 243 9.99 6.39 13.81
CA LEU A 243 11.36 6.00 14.16
C LEU A 243 11.44 4.55 14.64
N ARG A 244 10.45 4.06 15.40
CA ARG A 244 10.34 2.63 15.76
C ARG A 244 10.18 1.75 14.53
N PHE A 245 9.26 2.11 13.62
CA PHE A 245 9.04 1.38 12.37
C PHE A 245 10.34 1.28 11.55
N ARG A 246 11.08 2.39 11.45
CA ARG A 246 12.38 2.42 10.76
C ARG A 246 13.46 1.61 11.47
N CYS A 247 13.53 1.67 12.80
CA CYS A 247 14.47 0.88 13.59
C CYS A 247 14.25 -0.62 13.34
N GLY A 248 12.98 -1.07 13.42
CA GLY A 248 12.62 -2.46 13.17
C GLY A 248 12.88 -2.92 11.74
N SER A 249 12.71 -2.06 10.73
CA SER A 249 12.94 -2.45 9.32
C SER A 249 14.42 -2.70 8.98
N LEU A 250 15.34 -2.24 9.83
CA LEU A 250 16.78 -2.51 9.72
C LEU A 250 17.23 -3.72 10.54
N CYS A 251 16.34 -4.31 11.34
CA CYS A 251 16.67 -5.45 12.19
C CYS A 251 16.77 -6.76 11.42
N GLY A 252 17.73 -7.60 11.82
CA GLY A 252 17.92 -8.96 11.29
C GLY A 252 17.58 -10.08 12.27
N ASP A 253 17.24 -9.75 13.53
CA ASP A 253 16.91 -10.69 14.60
C ASP A 253 16.01 -10.07 15.67
N ASP A 254 15.45 -10.93 16.53
CA ASP A 254 14.53 -10.54 17.61
C ASP A 254 15.17 -9.63 18.65
N ALA A 255 16.48 -9.78 18.92
CA ALA A 255 17.17 -8.97 19.91
C ALA A 255 17.24 -7.50 19.47
N CYS A 256 17.44 -7.26 18.16
CA CYS A 256 17.36 -5.93 17.58
C CYS A 256 15.95 -5.34 17.69
N PHE A 257 14.89 -6.12 17.38
CA PHE A 257 13.51 -5.63 17.52
C PHE A 257 13.18 -5.23 18.95
N LEU A 258 13.55 -6.05 19.94
CA LEU A 258 13.37 -5.71 21.36
C LEU A 258 14.12 -4.44 21.75
N ALA A 259 15.33 -4.22 21.22
CA ALA A 259 16.08 -2.98 21.45
C ALA A 259 15.38 -1.74 20.84
N CYS A 260 14.73 -1.89 19.68
CA CYS A 260 13.90 -0.83 19.10
C CYS A 260 12.66 -0.54 19.95
N ASP A 261 12.02 -1.57 20.49
CA ASP A 261 10.85 -1.44 21.36
C ASP A 261 11.19 -0.69 22.66
N ASP A 262 12.29 -1.06 23.31
CA ASP A 262 12.80 -0.40 24.52
C ASP A 262 13.16 1.07 24.28
N LYS A 263 13.57 1.42 23.05
CA LYS A 263 13.98 2.77 22.67
C LYS A 263 12.81 3.70 22.39
N TYR A 264 11.67 3.17 21.93
CA TYR A 264 10.49 3.97 21.57
C TYR A 264 9.21 3.46 22.29
N PRO A 265 9.18 3.49 23.64
CA PRO A 265 8.09 2.89 24.41
C PRO A 265 6.74 3.57 24.17
N GLU A 266 6.71 4.90 23.97
CA GLU A 266 5.45 5.64 23.75
C GLU A 266 4.78 5.29 22.41
N SER A 267 5.51 4.65 21.50
CA SER A 267 4.96 4.20 20.21
C SER A 267 4.33 2.81 20.25
N GLU A 268 4.42 2.08 21.37
CA GLU A 268 3.98 0.67 21.47
C GLU A 268 2.53 0.46 21.09
N ALA A 269 1.63 1.31 21.60
CA ALA A 269 0.20 1.18 21.32
C ALA A 269 -0.10 1.33 19.82
N LEU A 270 0.51 2.33 19.16
CA LEU A 270 0.28 2.63 17.74
C LEU A 270 0.92 1.58 16.84
N PHE A 271 2.16 1.21 17.11
CA PHE A 271 2.87 0.19 16.35
C PHE A 271 2.20 -1.18 16.48
N SER A 272 1.79 -1.56 17.69
CA SER A 272 1.05 -2.80 17.93
C SER A 272 -0.32 -2.79 17.26
N ALA A 273 -1.03 -1.67 17.24
CA ALA A 273 -2.31 -1.56 16.53
C ALA A 273 -2.15 -1.85 15.03
N PHE A 274 -1.09 -1.32 14.42
CA PHE A 274 -0.75 -1.64 13.02
C PHE A 274 -0.43 -3.13 12.86
N LEU A 275 0.47 -3.69 13.67
CA LEU A 275 0.84 -5.11 13.57
C LEU A 275 -0.33 -6.07 13.83
N VAL A 276 -1.23 -5.77 14.77
CA VAL A 276 -2.43 -6.56 15.04
C VAL A 276 -3.36 -6.55 13.83
N CYS A 277 -3.55 -5.39 13.20
CA CYS A 277 -4.34 -5.30 11.98
C CYS A 277 -3.73 -6.13 10.85
N VAL A 278 -2.41 -5.99 10.61
CA VAL A 278 -1.71 -6.81 9.61
C VAL A 278 -1.80 -8.30 9.96
N GLY A 279 -1.72 -8.63 11.26
CA GLY A 279 -1.91 -9.98 11.79
C GLY A 279 -3.26 -10.58 11.40
N GLN A 280 -4.32 -9.81 11.58
CA GLN A 280 -5.70 -10.23 11.31
C GLN A 280 -5.99 -10.38 9.82
N HIS A 281 -5.42 -9.53 8.97
CA HIS A 281 -5.78 -9.47 7.55
C HIS A 281 -4.77 -10.14 6.61
N CYS A 282 -3.50 -10.30 7.01
CA CYS A 282 -2.43 -10.66 6.08
C CYS A 282 -1.65 -11.94 6.42
N LEU A 283 -1.75 -12.48 7.65
CA LEU A 283 -1.00 -13.69 8.06
C LEU A 283 -1.41 -14.96 7.30
N GLY A 284 -2.66 -15.03 6.84
CA GLY A 284 -3.16 -16.14 6.00
C GLY A 284 -2.67 -16.09 4.54
N GLY A 285 -1.95 -15.03 4.14
CA GLY A 285 -1.56 -14.79 2.76
C GLY A 285 -0.11 -14.28 2.62
N PRO A 286 0.11 -13.09 2.04
CA PRO A 286 1.43 -12.62 1.62
C PRO A 286 2.44 -12.41 2.76
N CYS A 287 1.97 -12.36 4.01
CA CYS A 287 2.82 -12.23 5.19
C CYS A 287 3.18 -13.56 5.87
N SER A 288 2.71 -14.70 5.35
CA SER A 288 2.98 -16.00 5.97
C SER A 288 4.49 -16.27 6.06
N GLY A 289 5.01 -16.40 7.28
CA GLY A 289 6.42 -16.64 7.57
C GLY A 289 7.34 -15.41 7.46
N LYS A 290 6.78 -14.19 7.49
CA LYS A 290 7.53 -12.92 7.45
C LYS A 290 7.49 -12.13 8.76
N PHE A 291 6.66 -12.55 9.72
CA PHE A 291 6.57 -12.01 11.07
C PHE A 291 6.97 -13.06 12.09
#